data_AF-A0A957H2F4-F1
#
_entry.id   AF-A0A957H2F4-F1
#
_cell.length_a   1.000
_cell.length_b   1.000
_cell.length_c   1.000
_cell.angle_alpha   90.00
_cell.angle_beta   90.00
_cell.angle_gamma   90.00
#
_symmetry.space_group_name_H-M   'P 1'
#
loop_
_entity.id
_entity.type
_entity.pdbx_description
1 polymer ?
#
loop_
_entity_poly.entity_id
_entity_poly.type
_entity_poly.pdbx_seq_one_letter_code
_entity_poly.pdbx_strand_id
1 'polypeptide(L)' 'LGWQDFTDYFVESGWGPDGTTAYINQLGWYDAGVRQDGYVIGFTVFTAGGYGHWASYNINDILPDLWNYVNSQH' A
#
# COMPACT_ATOMS: atom_id res chain seq x y z
N LEU A 1 -7.75 -3.98 12.18
CA LEU A 1 -6.96 -2.73 12.07
C LEU A 1 -6.38 -2.74 10.67
N GLY A 2 -6.72 -1.72 9.88
CA GLY A 2 -6.29 -1.57 8.49
C GLY A 2 -5.02 -0.73 8.39
N TRP A 3 -4.52 -0.54 7.17
CA TRP A 3 -3.24 0.15 6.94
C TRP A 3 -3.21 1.57 7.51
N GLN A 4 -4.36 2.27 7.52
CA GLN A 4 -4.49 3.61 8.09
C GLN A 4 -4.25 3.63 9.61
N ASP A 5 -4.51 2.51 10.31
CA ASP A 5 -4.31 2.40 11.76
C ASP A 5 -2.82 2.24 12.13
N PHE A 6 -1.94 2.02 11.14
CA PHE A 6 -0.51 1.75 11.34
C PHE A 6 0.40 2.83 10.74
N THR A 7 -0.15 3.94 10.25
CA THR A 7 0.61 5.01 9.59
C THR A 7 1.73 5.55 10.46
N ASP A 8 1.45 5.81 11.73
CA ASP A 8 2.42 6.36 12.68
C ASP A 8 3.57 5.37 12.89
N TYR A 9 3.24 4.09 13.09
CA TYR A 9 4.25 3.03 13.21
C TYR A 9 5.13 2.91 11.96
N PHE A 10 4.55 3.04 10.77
CA PHE A 10 5.31 2.96 9.52
C PHE A 10 6.28 4.14 9.35
N VAL A 11 5.83 5.35 9.68
CA VAL A 11 6.66 6.56 9.64
C VAL A 11 7.78 6.46 10.68
N GLU A 12 7.47 6.06 11.92
CA GLU A 12 8.47 5.82 12.97
C GLU A 12 9.51 4.76 12.58
N SER A 13 9.07 3.73 11.86
CA SER A 13 9.94 2.67 11.35
C SER A 13 10.76 3.09 10.11
N GLY A 14 10.59 4.33 9.62
CA GLY A 14 11.36 4.89 8.52
C GLY A 14 10.90 4.48 7.12
N TRP A 15 9.68 3.97 6.97
CA TRP A 15 9.15 3.53 5.66
C TRP A 15 8.82 4.70 4.72
N GLY A 16 8.64 5.91 5.24
CA GLY A 16 8.33 7.10 4.44
C GLY A 16 8.13 8.35 5.29
N PRO A 17 8.06 9.53 4.65
CA PRO A 17 7.84 10.82 5.33
C PRO A 17 6.40 11.00 5.85
N ASP A 18 5.45 10.24 5.32
CA ASP A 18 4.04 10.23 5.74
C ASP A 18 3.46 8.81 5.59
N GLY A 19 2.29 8.57 6.18
CA GLY A 19 1.64 7.26 6.23
C GLY A 19 1.29 6.68 4.86
N THR A 20 0.86 7.50 3.91
CA THR A 20 0.52 7.07 2.55
C THR A 20 1.77 6.66 1.79
N THR A 21 2.79 7.51 1.79
CA THR A 21 4.08 7.20 1.15
C THR A 21 4.71 5.96 1.78
N ALA A 22 4.66 5.84 3.10
CA ALA A 22 5.18 4.69 3.83
C ALA A 22 4.43 3.38 3.48
N TYR A 23 3.12 3.45 3.30
CA TYR A 23 2.32 2.32 2.86
C TYR A 23 2.65 1.92 1.41
N ILE A 24 2.75 2.87 0.49
CA ILE A 24 3.12 2.61 -0.91
C ILE A 24 4.53 2.02 -1.01
N ASN A 25 5.49 2.50 -0.23
CA ASN A 25 6.84 1.96 -0.18
C ASN A 25 6.88 0.50 0.30
N GLN A 26 6.05 0.16 1.29
CA GLN A 26 5.90 -1.23 1.73
C GLN A 26 5.30 -2.12 0.62
N LEU A 27 4.29 -1.63 -0.10
CA LEU A 27 3.73 -2.34 -1.25
C LEU A 27 4.78 -2.56 -2.34
N GLY A 28 5.63 -1.57 -2.60
CA GLY A 28 6.69 -1.70 -3.60
C GLY A 28 7.82 -2.64 -3.17
N TRP A 29 8.20 -2.63 -1.89
CA TRP A 29 9.12 -3.63 -1.35
C TRP A 29 8.55 -5.05 -1.49
N TYR A 30 7.26 -5.22 -1.20
CA TYR A 30 6.58 -6.51 -1.31
C TYR A 30 6.45 -6.96 -2.77
N ASP A 31 6.09 -6.05 -3.69
CA ASP A 31 6.04 -6.32 -5.14
C ASP A 31 7.41 -6.75 -5.69
N ALA A 32 8.48 -6.05 -5.30
CA ALA A 32 9.84 -6.41 -5.71
C ALA A 32 10.30 -7.78 -5.18
N GLY A 33 9.91 -8.16 -3.95
CA GLY A 33 10.20 -9.47 -3.38
C GLY A 33 9.44 -10.59 -4.08
N VAL A 34 8.16 -10.35 -4.38
CA VAL A 34 7.28 -11.27 -5.09
C VAL A 34 7.75 -11.54 -6.53
N ARG A 35 8.24 -10.52 -7.26
CA ARG A 35 8.81 -10.70 -8.61
C ARG A 35 10.00 -11.66 -8.67
N GLN A 36 10.66 -11.93 -7.54
CA GLN A 36 11.79 -12.87 -7.48
C GLN A 36 11.33 -14.34 -7.45
N ASP A 37 10.05 -14.60 -7.17
CA ASP A 37 9.46 -15.94 -7.17
C ASP A 37 8.51 -16.12 -8.36
N GLY A 38 8.89 -16.95 -9.33
CA GLY A 38 8.18 -17.14 -10.59
C GLY A 38 6.76 -17.72 -10.49
N TYR A 39 6.29 -18.08 -9.28
CA TYR A 39 4.94 -18.59 -9.03
C TYR A 39 3.93 -17.51 -8.62
N VAL A 40 4.36 -16.29 -8.33
CA VAL A 40 3.47 -15.25 -7.84
C VAL A 40 3.34 -14.14 -8.89
N ILE A 41 2.19 -14.13 -9.57
CA ILE A 41 1.90 -13.28 -10.75
C ILE A 41 1.49 -11.83 -10.35
N GLY A 42 1.45 -11.54 -9.04
CA GLY A 42 1.06 -10.25 -8.47
C GLY A 42 -0.04 -10.40 -7.43
N PHE A 43 -0.34 -9.32 -6.72
CA PHE A 43 -1.40 -9.26 -5.72
C PHE A 43 -2.32 -8.08 -6.00
N THR A 44 -3.59 -8.20 -5.65
CA THR A 44 -4.56 -7.11 -5.79
C THR A 44 -4.97 -6.65 -4.40
N VAL A 45 -4.71 -5.38 -4.09
CA VAL A 45 -5.17 -4.75 -2.85
C VAL A 45 -6.66 -4.42 -3.03
N PHE A 46 -7.54 -5.23 -2.44
CA PHE A 46 -8.99 -5.02 -2.50
C PHE A 46 -9.49 -4.36 -1.22
N THR A 47 -9.68 -3.04 -1.25
CA THR A 47 -10.71 -2.36 -0.44
C THR A 47 -11.00 -0.97 -1.02
N ALA A 48 -11.62 -0.94 -2.20
CA ALA A 48 -12.30 0.26 -2.70
C ALA A 48 -13.73 0.27 -2.13
N GLY A 49 -14.03 1.21 -1.23
CA GLY A 49 -15.38 1.35 -0.64
C GLY A 49 -15.58 0.69 0.73
N GLY A 50 -14.55 0.65 1.59
CA GLY A 50 -14.71 0.24 2.98
C GLY A 50 -15.65 1.17 3.75
N TYR A 51 -16.78 0.65 4.26
CA TYR A 51 -17.73 1.37 5.12
C TYR A 51 -17.74 0.75 6.53
N GLY A 52 -17.93 1.59 7.57
CA GLY A 52 -17.92 1.16 8.97
C GLY A 52 -16.55 0.64 9.41
N HIS A 53 -16.50 -0.58 9.96
CA HIS A 53 -15.28 -1.21 10.47
C HIS A 53 -14.18 -1.47 9.42
N TRP A 54 -14.49 -1.29 8.12
CA TRP A 54 -13.54 -1.43 7.02
C TRP A 54 -12.95 -0.10 6.54
N ALA A 55 -13.32 1.02 7.17
CA ALA A 55 -12.86 2.35 6.77
C ALA A 55 -11.33 2.46 6.79
N SER A 56 -10.66 1.91 7.81
CA SER A 56 -9.19 1.98 7.91
C SER A 56 -8.44 1.08 6.90
N TYR A 57 -9.16 0.26 6.14
CA TYR A 57 -8.62 -0.50 5.02
C TYR A 57 -8.83 0.20 3.67
N ASN A 58 -9.61 1.28 3.64
CA ASN A 58 -9.99 1.92 2.39
C ASN A 58 -8.77 2.54 1.70
N ILE A 59 -8.65 2.29 0.39
CA ILE A 59 -7.57 2.85 -0.44
C ILE A 59 -8.05 3.98 -1.35
N ASN A 60 -9.35 4.31 -1.33
CA ASN A 60 -9.94 5.32 -2.23
C ASN A 60 -9.18 6.65 -2.23
N ASP A 61 -8.79 7.11 -1.06
CA ASP A 61 -8.12 8.42 -0.89
C ASP A 61 -6.69 8.42 -1.45
N ILE A 62 -6.06 7.25 -1.54
CA ILE A 62 -4.69 7.07 -2.03
C ILE A 62 -4.62 6.50 -3.45
N LEU A 63 -5.77 6.31 -4.11
CA LEU A 63 -5.82 5.80 -5.48
C LEU A 63 -4.98 6.62 -6.47
N PRO A 64 -4.96 7.97 -6.42
CA PRO A 64 -4.10 8.76 -7.30
C PRO A 64 -2.60 8.47 -7.09
N ASP A 65 -2.17 8.33 -5.83
CA ASP A 65 -0.77 8.06 -5.49
C ASP A 65 -0.36 6.63 -5.88
N LEU A 66 -1.26 5.65 -5.66
CA LEU A 66 -1.09 4.28 -6.13
C LEU A 66 -1.00 4.20 -7.65
N TRP A 67 -1.83 4.96 -8.37
CA TRP A 67 -1.79 5.03 -9.83
C TRP A 67 -0.46 5.58 -10.32
N ASN A 68 0.07 6.62 -9.68
CA ASN A 68 1.39 7.16 -9.99
C ASN A 68 2.50 6.12 -9.73
N TYR A 69 2.43 5.41 -8.60
CA TYR A 69 3.35 4.32 -8.30
C TYR A 69 3.33 3.25 -9.39
N VAL A 70 2.17 2.69 -9.74
CA VAL A 70 2.06 1.64 -10.76
C VAL A 70 2.63 2.07 -12.12
N ASN A 71 2.34 3.30 -12.56
CA ASN A 71 2.90 3.83 -13.82
C ASN A 71 4.42 4.09 -13.77
N SER A 72 4.99 4.29 -12.58
CA SER A 72 6.44 4.44 -12.44
C SER A 72 7.22 3.12 -12.49
N GLN A 73 6.52 1.97 -12.43
CA GLN A 73 7.15 0.64 -12.43
C GLN A 73 7.45 0.08 -13.83
N HIS A 74 7.34 0.90 -14.87
CA HIS A 74 7.65 0.57 -16.27
C HIS A 74 9.14 0.64 -16.59
#